data_AF-R9JJF2-F1
#
_entry.id   AF-R9JJF2-F1
#
_cell.length_a   1.000
_cell.length_b   1.000
_cell.length_c   1.000
_cell.angle_alpha   90.00
_cell.angle_beta   90.00
_cell.angle_gamma   90.00
#
_symmetry.space_group_name_H-M   'P 1'
#
loop_
_entity.id
_entity.type
_entity.pdbx_description
1 polymer ?
#
loop_
_entity_poly.entity_id
_entity_poly.type
_entity_poly.pdbx_seq_one_letter_code
_entity_poly.pdbx_strand_id
1 'polypeptide(L)'
;MAVEKANNLPEEADRKFTVRQHKAAYGIGIVIIGMGIFFLILEMIYHVSPIVLWMYAVILLTFLLGLLVCLEAKNRQLAVTRNGLYYCNMFGKIKRFETEDIGFAKAVASPSCGLDYVLYDRQGKKICRLEAGMRDAHRMLLCLHDNEVDIRMGKGVKQATGDAMPSEIGIFSQEIIEEESLPELSGKVYEEAGMMLEEWKERNRKLGAGLLYGFGEYYGSLIDPGAEMQRMIRAGEELPEDYVSVLEVYVQKDGSMVSDRRGKLQCVICPVFYKRKAMTKEEEIRFYYNTEWKKYIEDVLAYWERYLPKHKFMVEQTELGYELKKKLRSGEKLWDRERISD
;
A
#
# COMPACT_ATOMS: atom_id res chain seq x y z
N MET A 1 -28.06 -14.88 11.45
CA MET A 1 -27.39 -13.70 12.02
C MET A 1 -27.74 -12.49 11.17
N ALA A 2 -28.12 -11.38 11.80
CA ALA A 2 -28.92 -10.34 11.16
C ALA A 2 -28.04 -9.33 10.42
N VAL A 3 -27.92 -9.49 9.10
CA VAL A 3 -27.53 -8.38 8.23
C VAL A 3 -28.59 -7.30 8.38
N GLU A 4 -28.27 -6.24 9.11
CA GLU A 4 -29.20 -5.14 9.31
C GLU A 4 -29.24 -4.28 8.05
N LYS A 5 -30.45 -4.05 7.53
CA LYS A 5 -30.66 -3.08 6.46
C LYS A 5 -30.50 -1.69 7.08
N ALA A 6 -29.44 -0.98 6.71
CA ALA A 6 -29.30 0.42 7.08
C ALA A 6 -30.06 1.28 6.06
N ASN A 7 -30.75 2.31 6.54
CA ASN A 7 -31.51 3.21 5.66
C ASN A 7 -30.62 4.27 5.01
N ASN A 8 -29.50 4.65 5.66
CA ASN A 8 -28.56 5.66 5.19
C ASN A 8 -27.12 5.26 5.54
N LEU A 9 -26.16 5.83 4.81
CA LEU A 9 -24.76 5.77 5.20
C LEU A 9 -24.56 6.73 6.39
N PRO A 10 -23.63 6.41 7.32
CA PRO A 10 -23.29 7.31 8.41
C PRO A 10 -22.84 8.68 7.89
N GLU A 11 -22.98 9.74 8.66
CA GLU A 11 -22.50 11.07 8.25
C GLU A 11 -20.98 11.08 8.05
N GLU A 12 -20.46 11.98 7.21
CA GLU A 12 -19.01 12.01 6.93
C GLU A 12 -18.15 12.22 8.19
N ALA A 13 -18.68 12.93 9.19
CA ALA A 13 -18.01 13.16 10.47
C ALA A 13 -17.81 11.87 11.31
N ASP A 14 -18.66 10.86 11.13
CA ASP A 14 -18.60 9.60 11.87
C ASP A 14 -17.74 8.53 11.16
N ARG A 15 -17.28 8.83 9.95
CA ARG A 15 -16.50 7.90 9.12
C ARG A 15 -15.01 8.08 9.41
N LYS A 16 -14.31 6.98 9.72
CA LYS A 16 -12.85 6.96 9.74
C LYS A 16 -12.30 7.14 8.34
N PHE A 17 -12.84 6.38 7.38
CA PHE A 17 -12.53 6.50 5.95
C PHE A 17 -13.64 5.88 5.10
N THR A 18 -13.61 6.16 3.79
CA THR A 18 -14.57 5.60 2.82
C THR A 18 -13.83 5.05 1.61
N VAL A 19 -13.97 3.76 1.36
CA VAL A 19 -13.49 3.12 0.13
C VAL A 19 -14.52 3.37 -0.98
N ARG A 20 -14.08 4.01 -2.06
CA ARG A 20 -14.93 4.38 -3.21
C ARG A 20 -14.21 4.20 -4.52
N GLN A 21 -14.95 4.03 -5.60
CA GLN A 21 -14.32 3.98 -6.93
C GLN A 21 -13.61 5.30 -7.27
N HIS A 22 -12.54 5.18 -8.05
CA HIS A 22 -11.80 6.34 -8.53
C HIS A 22 -12.69 7.22 -9.42
N LYS A 23 -12.52 8.54 -9.37
CA LYS A 23 -13.32 9.48 -10.19
C LYS A 23 -13.18 9.21 -11.70
N ALA A 24 -12.09 8.55 -12.12
CA ALA A 24 -11.88 8.11 -13.49
C ALA A 24 -13.00 7.19 -14.02
N ALA A 25 -13.66 6.40 -13.14
CA ALA A 25 -14.77 5.55 -13.53
C ALA A 25 -15.97 6.36 -14.08
N TYR A 26 -16.24 7.55 -13.53
CA TYR A 26 -17.24 8.47 -14.09
C TYR A 26 -16.87 8.95 -15.48
N GLY A 27 -15.58 9.24 -15.70
CA GLY A 27 -15.08 9.64 -17.01
C GLY A 27 -15.35 8.57 -18.07
N ILE A 28 -15.07 7.30 -17.74
CA ILE A 28 -15.35 6.16 -18.62
C ILE A 28 -16.85 6.05 -18.91
N GLY A 29 -17.71 6.14 -17.90
CA GLY A 29 -19.17 6.10 -18.07
C GLY A 29 -19.68 7.24 -18.97
N ILE A 30 -19.20 8.47 -18.77
CA ILE A 30 -19.54 9.63 -19.59
C ILE A 30 -19.09 9.45 -21.04
N VAL A 31 -17.89 8.89 -21.27
CA VAL A 31 -17.39 8.60 -22.62
C VAL A 31 -18.26 7.56 -23.33
N ILE A 32 -18.69 6.51 -22.63
CA ILE A 32 -19.60 5.49 -23.19
C ILE A 32 -20.95 6.11 -23.56
N ILE A 33 -21.49 6.97 -22.69
CA ILE A 33 -22.73 7.72 -22.97
C ILE A 33 -22.54 8.63 -24.20
N GLY A 34 -21.42 9.35 -24.27
CA GLY A 34 -21.06 10.21 -25.39
C GLY A 34 -20.96 9.44 -26.72
N MET A 35 -20.35 8.25 -26.70
CA MET A 35 -20.31 7.33 -27.86
C MET A 35 -21.72 6.93 -28.31
N GLY A 36 -22.61 6.58 -27.38
CA GLY A 36 -24.01 6.27 -27.69
C GLY A 36 -24.75 7.44 -28.34
N ILE A 37 -24.58 8.66 -27.80
CA ILE A 37 -25.15 9.89 -28.37
C ILE A 37 -24.56 10.17 -29.76
N PHE A 38 -23.25 9.99 -29.93
CA PHE A 38 -22.58 10.19 -31.21
C PHE A 38 -23.10 9.23 -32.28
N PHE A 39 -23.28 7.94 -31.96
CA PHE A 39 -23.88 6.98 -32.88
C PHE A 39 -25.32 7.33 -33.23
N LEU A 40 -26.10 7.84 -32.27
CA LEU A 40 -27.46 8.34 -32.51
C LEU A 40 -27.45 9.55 -33.47
N ILE A 41 -26.53 10.50 -33.29
CA ILE A 41 -26.41 11.67 -34.17
C ILE A 41 -25.99 11.27 -35.59
N LEU A 42 -24.99 10.37 -35.71
CA LEU A 42 -24.58 9.86 -37.01
C LEU A 42 -25.73 9.17 -37.74
N GLU A 43 -26.54 8.41 -37.00
CA GLU A 43 -27.72 7.75 -37.56
C GLU A 43 -28.75 8.77 -38.07
N MET A 44 -29.04 9.84 -37.30
CA MET A 44 -29.96 10.89 -37.75
C MET A 44 -29.47 11.64 -39.01
N ILE A 45 -28.16 11.89 -39.13
CA ILE A 45 -27.57 12.67 -40.24
C ILE A 45 -27.45 11.83 -41.52
N TYR A 46 -27.00 10.58 -41.40
CA TYR A 46 -26.69 9.71 -42.53
C TYR A 46 -27.79 8.66 -42.78
N HIS A 47 -29.03 8.98 -42.44
CA HIS A 47 -30.16 8.08 -42.63
C HIS A 47 -30.49 7.91 -44.13
N VAL A 48 -29.99 6.81 -44.74
CA VAL A 48 -30.14 6.55 -46.19
C VAL A 48 -30.97 5.28 -46.48
N SER A 49 -31.32 4.46 -45.48
CA SER A 49 -32.06 3.20 -45.68
C SER A 49 -32.82 2.74 -44.43
N PRO A 50 -33.86 1.89 -44.57
CA PRO A 50 -34.59 1.34 -43.41
C PRO A 50 -33.64 0.53 -42.53
N ILE A 51 -33.28 1.13 -41.41
CA ILE A 51 -32.43 0.52 -40.39
C ILE A 51 -33.20 -0.60 -39.69
N VAL A 52 -32.53 -1.72 -39.51
CA VAL A 52 -33.07 -2.85 -38.76
C VAL A 52 -33.11 -2.48 -37.27
N LEU A 53 -34.26 -2.70 -36.63
CA LEU A 53 -34.57 -2.36 -35.23
C LEU A 53 -33.45 -2.73 -34.22
N TRP A 54 -32.64 -3.75 -34.51
CA TRP A 54 -31.53 -4.16 -33.65
C TRP A 54 -30.45 -3.09 -33.48
N MET A 55 -30.24 -2.18 -34.45
CA MET A 55 -29.22 -1.13 -34.29
C MET A 55 -29.60 -0.15 -33.17
N TYR A 56 -30.87 0.25 -33.09
CA TYR A 56 -31.35 1.09 -31.97
C TYR A 56 -31.25 0.35 -30.64
N ALA A 57 -31.46 -0.97 -30.62
CA ALA A 57 -31.25 -1.78 -29.42
C ALA A 57 -29.78 -1.78 -28.97
N VAL A 58 -28.82 -1.81 -29.90
CA VAL A 58 -27.38 -1.70 -29.59
C VAL A 58 -27.05 -0.32 -29.04
N ILE A 59 -27.51 0.75 -29.68
CA ILE A 59 -27.29 2.13 -29.20
C ILE A 59 -27.87 2.32 -27.78
N LEU A 60 -29.09 1.84 -27.56
CA LEU A 60 -29.74 1.86 -26.24
C LEU A 60 -28.94 1.07 -25.21
N LEU A 61 -28.44 -0.12 -25.56
CA LEU A 61 -27.63 -0.94 -24.68
C LEU A 61 -26.32 -0.23 -24.31
N THR A 62 -25.66 0.43 -25.26
CA THR A 62 -24.46 1.25 -24.98
C THR A 62 -24.78 2.38 -24.01
N PHE A 63 -25.89 3.08 -24.20
CA PHE A 63 -26.32 4.16 -23.30
C PHE A 63 -26.60 3.63 -21.88
N LEU A 64 -27.35 2.53 -21.77
CA LEU A 64 -27.66 1.87 -20.51
C LEU A 64 -26.39 1.36 -19.80
N LEU A 65 -25.42 0.83 -20.56
CA LEU A 65 -24.14 0.40 -20.01
C LEU A 65 -23.36 1.58 -19.42
N GLY A 66 -23.30 2.72 -20.12
CA GLY A 66 -22.65 3.93 -19.62
C GLY A 66 -23.32 4.47 -18.35
N LEU A 67 -24.65 4.48 -18.29
CA LEU A 67 -25.41 4.82 -17.09
C LEU A 67 -25.11 3.85 -15.93
N LEU A 68 -25.06 2.55 -16.21
CA LEU A 68 -24.76 1.53 -15.22
C LEU A 68 -23.37 1.71 -14.61
N VAL A 69 -22.36 2.01 -15.44
CA VAL A 69 -21.00 2.35 -14.97
C VAL A 69 -21.01 3.58 -14.07
N CYS A 70 -21.73 4.65 -14.45
CA CYS A 70 -21.86 5.85 -13.62
C CYS A 70 -22.58 5.57 -12.29
N LEU A 71 -23.63 4.73 -12.29
CA LEU A 71 -24.35 4.34 -11.08
C LEU A 71 -23.48 3.48 -10.16
N GLU A 72 -22.70 2.55 -10.72
CA GLU A 72 -21.75 1.76 -9.96
C GLU A 72 -20.70 2.64 -9.30
N ALA A 73 -20.08 3.56 -10.05
CA ALA A 73 -19.09 4.49 -9.52
C ALA A 73 -19.64 5.39 -8.40
N LYS A 74 -20.93 5.76 -8.47
CA LYS A 74 -21.61 6.59 -7.47
C LYS A 74 -22.03 5.82 -6.22
N ASN A 75 -22.64 4.67 -6.41
CA ASN A 75 -23.33 3.99 -5.32
C ASN A 75 -22.42 2.99 -4.60
N ARG A 76 -21.45 2.40 -5.31
CA ARG A 76 -20.57 1.39 -4.72
C ARG A 76 -19.52 2.03 -3.83
N GLN A 77 -19.75 1.94 -2.53
CA GLN A 77 -18.84 2.47 -1.51
C GLN A 77 -18.89 1.62 -0.24
N LEU A 78 -17.78 1.59 0.49
CA LEU A 78 -17.68 1.00 1.81
C LEU A 78 -17.23 2.08 2.79
N ALA A 79 -18.10 2.46 3.72
CA ALA A 79 -17.75 3.39 4.79
C ALA A 79 -17.35 2.60 6.04
N VAL A 80 -16.22 2.98 6.63
CA VAL A 80 -15.71 2.38 7.87
C VAL A 80 -15.91 3.38 9.00
N THR A 81 -16.57 2.94 10.07
CA THR A 81 -16.81 3.72 11.29
C THR A 81 -16.17 3.03 12.49
N ARG A 82 -16.16 3.69 13.66
CA ARG A 82 -15.74 3.04 14.92
C ARG A 82 -16.57 1.80 15.26
N ASN A 83 -17.85 1.80 14.93
CA ASN A 83 -18.81 0.80 15.39
C ASN A 83 -19.22 -0.21 14.29
N GLY A 84 -18.51 -0.23 13.17
CA GLY A 84 -18.77 -1.17 12.08
C GLY A 84 -18.59 -0.59 10.69
N LEU A 85 -19.00 -1.40 9.71
CA LEU A 85 -18.75 -1.24 8.30
C LEU A 85 -20.09 -1.14 7.56
N TYR A 86 -20.17 -0.20 6.63
CA TYR A 86 -21.39 0.07 5.87
C TYR A 86 -21.08 -0.06 4.38
N TYR A 87 -21.57 -1.13 3.76
CA TYR A 87 -21.43 -1.36 2.33
C TYR A 87 -22.68 -0.92 1.59
N CYS A 88 -22.50 -0.01 0.64
CA CYS A 88 -23.52 0.35 -0.33
C CYS A 88 -23.21 -0.35 -1.66
N ASN A 89 -24.19 -1.08 -2.20
CA ASN A 89 -24.05 -1.76 -3.48
C ASN A 89 -24.33 -0.82 -4.68
N MET A 90 -24.14 -1.31 -5.90
CA MET A 90 -24.42 -0.54 -7.13
C MET A 90 -25.87 -0.01 -7.23
N PHE A 91 -26.82 -0.65 -6.53
CA PHE A 91 -28.23 -0.27 -6.49
C PHE A 91 -28.59 0.66 -5.32
N GLY A 92 -27.60 1.15 -4.57
CA GLY A 92 -27.83 2.03 -3.41
C GLY A 92 -28.34 1.31 -2.16
N LYS A 93 -28.40 -0.03 -2.13
CA LYS A 93 -28.82 -0.78 -0.94
C LYS A 93 -27.66 -0.86 0.02
N ILE A 94 -27.90 -0.42 1.25
CA ILE A 94 -26.88 -0.35 2.31
C ILE A 94 -27.05 -1.55 3.25
N LYS A 95 -25.91 -2.15 3.58
CA LYS A 95 -25.80 -3.22 4.57
C LYS A 95 -24.80 -2.81 5.63
N ARG A 96 -25.19 -2.95 6.90
CA ARG A 96 -24.29 -2.81 8.03
C ARG A 96 -23.76 -4.18 8.45
N PHE A 97 -22.50 -4.23 8.83
CA PHE A 97 -21.84 -5.39 9.42
C PHE A 97 -20.81 -4.91 10.44
N GLU A 98 -20.63 -5.68 11.50
CA GLU A 98 -19.53 -5.43 12.43
C GLU A 98 -18.26 -6.09 11.92
N THR A 99 -17.09 -5.59 12.34
CA THR A 99 -15.81 -6.21 11.96
C THR A 99 -15.73 -7.65 12.47
N GLU A 100 -16.35 -7.92 13.62
CA GLU A 100 -16.45 -9.25 14.23
C GLU A 100 -17.27 -10.24 13.38
N ASP A 101 -18.21 -9.75 12.56
CA ASP A 101 -19.03 -10.59 11.68
C ASP A 101 -18.26 -11.12 10.46
N ILE A 102 -17.10 -10.53 10.16
CA ILE A 102 -16.25 -10.94 9.05
C ILE A 102 -15.55 -12.24 9.43
N GLY A 103 -15.77 -13.28 8.63
CA GLY A 103 -15.12 -14.57 8.84
C GLY A 103 -13.72 -14.61 8.23
N PHE A 104 -13.62 -14.18 6.97
CA PHE A 104 -12.35 -14.12 6.25
C PHE A 104 -12.46 -13.20 5.03
N ALA A 105 -11.32 -12.70 4.56
CA ALA A 105 -11.19 -12.03 3.26
C ALA A 105 -10.50 -12.99 2.27
N LYS A 106 -10.82 -12.87 0.98
CA LYS A 106 -10.16 -13.62 -0.09
C LYS A 106 -9.60 -12.68 -1.14
N ALA A 107 -8.29 -12.73 -1.35
CA ALA A 107 -7.64 -12.05 -2.47
C ALA A 107 -7.89 -12.84 -3.77
N VAL A 108 -8.33 -12.16 -4.82
CA VAL A 108 -8.69 -12.73 -6.12
C VAL A 108 -7.97 -11.93 -7.20
N ALA A 109 -7.32 -12.62 -8.13
CA ALA A 109 -6.67 -11.97 -9.26
C ALA A 109 -7.71 -11.24 -10.11
N SER A 110 -7.48 -9.94 -10.33
CA SER A 110 -8.28 -9.13 -11.23
C SER A 110 -7.65 -9.08 -12.63
N PRO A 111 -8.43 -9.09 -13.72
CA PRO A 111 -7.93 -8.90 -15.08
C PRO A 111 -7.18 -7.57 -15.28
N SER A 112 -7.44 -6.57 -14.44
CA SER A 112 -6.84 -5.24 -14.51
C SER A 112 -5.48 -5.11 -13.80
N CYS A 113 -4.70 -6.20 -13.72
CA CYS A 113 -3.35 -6.22 -13.15
C CYS A 113 -3.29 -5.82 -11.65
N GLY A 114 -4.16 -6.42 -10.82
CA GLY A 114 -4.20 -6.17 -9.38
C GLY A 114 -4.95 -7.26 -8.59
N LEU A 115 -5.02 -7.11 -7.27
CA LEU A 115 -5.73 -8.02 -6.37
C LEU A 115 -7.05 -7.40 -5.89
N ASP A 116 -8.16 -8.04 -6.23
CA ASP A 116 -9.45 -7.71 -5.64
C ASP A 116 -9.65 -8.49 -4.35
N TYR A 117 -10.30 -7.88 -3.36
CA TYR A 117 -10.56 -8.50 -2.07
C TYR A 117 -12.05 -8.74 -1.89
N VAL A 118 -12.43 -9.99 -1.67
CA VAL A 118 -13.82 -10.38 -1.40
C VAL A 118 -13.97 -10.71 0.07
N LEU A 119 -14.83 -9.98 0.78
CA LEU A 119 -15.14 -10.23 2.18
C LEU A 119 -16.26 -11.26 2.32
N TYR A 120 -16.09 -12.20 3.23
CA TYR A 120 -17.04 -13.23 3.58
C TYR A 120 -17.41 -13.15 5.05
N ASP A 121 -18.67 -13.43 5.36
CA ASP A 121 -19.10 -13.59 6.74
C ASP A 121 -18.60 -14.93 7.32
N ARG A 122 -18.80 -15.14 8.62
CA ARG A 122 -18.46 -16.41 9.30
C ARG A 122 -19.19 -17.64 8.72
N GLN A 123 -20.26 -17.46 7.96
CA GLN A 123 -21.00 -18.52 7.28
C GLN A 123 -20.51 -18.77 5.85
N GLY A 124 -19.49 -18.03 5.39
CA GLY A 124 -18.95 -18.12 4.03
C GLY A 124 -19.80 -17.43 2.97
N LYS A 125 -20.77 -16.59 3.35
CA LYS A 125 -21.56 -15.78 2.42
C LYS A 125 -20.82 -14.50 2.09
N LYS A 126 -20.82 -14.14 0.80
CA LYS A 126 -20.19 -12.91 0.30
C LYS A 126 -20.87 -11.67 0.89
N ILE A 127 -20.08 -10.84 1.57
CA ILE A 127 -20.48 -9.53 2.09
C ILE A 127 -20.31 -8.48 0.99
N CYS A 128 -19.05 -8.25 0.57
CA CYS A 128 -18.72 -7.26 -0.45
C CYS A 128 -17.46 -7.65 -1.24
N ARG A 129 -17.22 -6.94 -2.34
CA ARG A 129 -15.99 -7.02 -3.15
C ARG A 129 -15.37 -5.64 -3.24
N LEU A 130 -14.11 -5.54 -2.88
CA LEU A 130 -13.25 -4.38 -2.99
C LEU A 130 -12.32 -4.60 -4.18
N GLU A 131 -12.26 -3.62 -5.06
CA GLU A 131 -11.37 -3.67 -6.22
C GLU A 131 -10.06 -2.95 -5.87
N ALA A 132 -8.94 -3.46 -6.39
CA ALA A 132 -7.62 -2.82 -6.18
C ALA A 132 -7.63 -1.32 -6.59
N GLY A 133 -8.36 -0.99 -7.66
CA GLY A 133 -8.49 0.37 -8.16
C GLY A 133 -9.41 1.30 -7.36
N MET A 134 -9.99 0.84 -6.23
CA MET A 134 -10.76 1.70 -5.35
C MET A 134 -9.85 2.57 -4.49
N ARG A 135 -10.21 3.83 -4.35
CA ARG A 135 -9.53 4.75 -3.44
C ARG A 135 -9.70 4.26 -2.00
N ASP A 136 -8.62 4.34 -1.22
CA ASP A 136 -8.55 3.94 0.19
C ASP A 136 -8.76 2.42 0.44
N ALA A 137 -8.71 1.58 -0.61
CA ALA A 137 -8.82 0.12 -0.47
C ALA A 137 -7.70 -0.46 0.43
N HIS A 138 -6.50 0.11 0.35
CA HIS A 138 -5.36 -0.26 1.21
C HIS A 138 -5.66 -0.05 2.71
N ARG A 139 -6.36 1.04 3.08
CA ARG A 139 -6.76 1.31 4.48
C ARG A 139 -7.74 0.27 5.00
N MET A 140 -8.59 -0.26 4.11
CA MET A 140 -9.47 -1.37 4.48
C MET A 140 -8.69 -2.66 4.75
N LEU A 141 -7.61 -2.94 4.00
CA LEU A 141 -6.75 -4.08 4.28
C LEU A 141 -6.06 -3.96 5.64
N LEU A 142 -5.55 -2.76 5.98
CA LEU A 142 -4.99 -2.47 7.29
C LEU A 142 -6.04 -2.68 8.40
N CYS A 143 -7.27 -2.21 8.19
CA CYS A 143 -8.37 -2.44 9.12
C CYS A 143 -8.66 -3.93 9.33
N LEU A 144 -8.70 -4.73 8.27
CA LEU A 144 -8.90 -6.19 8.40
C LEU A 144 -7.74 -6.85 9.13
N HIS A 145 -6.50 -6.45 8.82
CA HIS A 145 -5.30 -6.96 9.46
C HIS A 145 -5.28 -6.65 10.97
N ASP A 146 -5.56 -5.40 11.36
CA ASP A 146 -5.55 -4.98 12.77
C ASP A 146 -6.66 -5.64 13.61
N ASN A 147 -7.73 -6.08 12.97
CA ASN A 147 -8.81 -6.83 13.60
C ASN A 147 -8.65 -8.35 13.41
N GLU A 148 -7.45 -8.81 13.06
CA GLU A 148 -7.06 -10.23 12.95
C GLU A 148 -7.96 -11.06 12.03
N VAL A 149 -8.52 -10.43 10.99
CA VAL A 149 -9.33 -11.14 9.99
C VAL A 149 -8.41 -11.95 9.08
N ASP A 150 -8.63 -13.27 9.00
CA ASP A 150 -7.89 -14.16 8.12
C ASP A 150 -8.04 -13.75 6.64
N ILE A 151 -6.91 -13.48 5.97
CA ILE A 151 -6.89 -13.09 4.55
C ILE A 151 -6.27 -14.20 3.71
N ARG A 152 -7.13 -14.87 2.95
CA ARG A 152 -6.78 -16.05 2.16
C ARG A 152 -6.43 -15.67 0.73
N MET A 153 -5.37 -16.28 0.21
CA MET A 153 -5.04 -16.17 -1.22
C MET A 153 -5.94 -17.07 -2.06
N GLY A 154 -6.59 -16.50 -3.07
CA GLY A 154 -7.38 -17.25 -4.04
C GLY A 154 -6.53 -18.08 -5.00
N LYS A 155 -7.12 -19.16 -5.53
CA LYS A 155 -6.50 -19.97 -6.60
C LYS A 155 -6.23 -19.06 -7.82
N GLY A 156 -5.03 -19.13 -8.39
CA GLY A 156 -4.62 -18.36 -9.57
C GLY A 156 -3.92 -17.03 -9.28
N VAL A 157 -3.87 -16.57 -8.02
CA VAL A 157 -3.19 -15.32 -7.65
C VAL A 157 -1.69 -15.37 -7.96
N LYS A 158 -1.00 -16.47 -7.56
CA LYS A 158 0.43 -16.67 -7.83
C LYS A 158 0.79 -16.67 -9.33
N GLN A 159 -0.14 -17.11 -10.19
CA GLN A 159 0.07 -17.13 -11.65
C GLN A 159 -0.18 -15.77 -12.30
N ALA A 160 -1.07 -14.95 -11.73
CA ALA A 160 -1.45 -13.65 -12.29
C ALA A 160 -0.48 -12.51 -11.92
N THR A 161 0.19 -12.59 -10.76
CA THR A 161 1.16 -11.57 -10.33
C THR A 161 2.61 -11.88 -10.74
N GLY A 162 2.89 -13.10 -11.23
CA GLY A 162 4.27 -13.61 -11.25
C GLY A 162 4.88 -13.69 -9.85
N ASP A 163 6.18 -13.98 -9.75
CA ASP A 163 6.94 -13.93 -8.48
C ASP A 163 7.08 -12.50 -7.91
N ALA A 164 6.76 -11.49 -8.73
CA ALA A 164 6.63 -10.10 -8.35
C ALA A 164 5.23 -9.85 -7.77
N MET A 165 5.02 -10.35 -6.55
CA MET A 165 3.89 -9.92 -5.71
C MET A 165 3.84 -8.38 -5.67
N PRO A 166 2.70 -7.74 -6.01
CA PRO A 166 2.59 -6.28 -5.99
C PRO A 166 2.87 -5.72 -4.59
N SER A 167 3.58 -4.59 -4.54
CA SER A 167 4.00 -3.87 -3.33
C SER A 167 2.87 -3.50 -2.36
N GLU A 168 1.62 -3.63 -2.78
CA GLU A 168 0.42 -3.53 -1.93
C GLU A 168 0.34 -4.66 -0.88
N ILE A 169 1.21 -5.68 -0.98
CA ILE A 169 1.35 -6.76 -0.01
C ILE A 169 2.20 -6.38 1.21
N GLY A 170 2.83 -5.20 1.22
CA GLY A 170 3.49 -4.63 2.41
C GLY A 170 2.60 -4.48 3.65
N ILE A 171 1.28 -4.65 3.48
CA ILE A 171 0.27 -4.68 4.55
C ILE A 171 0.16 -6.07 5.21
N PHE A 172 0.40 -7.15 4.46
CA PHE A 172 0.34 -8.54 4.96
C PHE A 172 1.65 -9.02 5.57
N SER A 173 2.73 -8.27 5.36
CA SER A 173 4.05 -8.56 5.91
C SER A 173 4.30 -7.85 7.24
N GLN A 174 3.27 -7.27 7.86
CA GLN A 174 3.37 -6.57 9.14
C GLN A 174 3.03 -7.52 10.30
N GLU A 175 3.96 -7.74 11.20
CA GLU A 175 3.71 -8.49 12.44
C GLU A 175 3.61 -7.50 13.61
N ILE A 176 2.59 -7.67 14.45
CA ILE A 176 2.49 -6.91 15.70
C ILE A 176 3.56 -7.47 16.65
N ILE A 177 4.38 -6.59 17.22
CA ILE A 177 5.44 -6.96 18.16
C ILE A 177 5.34 -6.16 19.45
N GLU A 178 5.84 -6.73 20.54
CA GLU A 178 6.03 -6.01 21.81
C GLU A 178 7.28 -5.13 21.73
N GLU A 179 7.26 -3.96 22.35
CA GLU A 179 8.39 -3.01 22.33
C GLU A 179 9.65 -3.63 22.96
N GLU A 180 9.50 -4.48 23.98
CA GLU A 180 10.60 -5.18 24.64
C GLU A 180 11.36 -6.12 23.68
N SER A 181 10.70 -6.62 22.64
CA SER A 181 11.30 -7.51 21.64
C SER A 181 12.18 -6.77 20.61
N LEU A 182 12.03 -5.45 20.50
CA LEU A 182 12.70 -4.62 19.49
C LEU A 182 14.24 -4.75 19.48
N PRO A 183 14.95 -4.78 20.63
CA PRO A 183 16.40 -4.94 20.62
C PRO A 183 16.83 -6.31 20.06
N GLU A 184 16.12 -7.38 20.40
CA GLU A 184 16.45 -8.72 19.91
C GLU A 184 16.18 -8.84 18.41
N LEU A 185 14.99 -8.41 17.97
CA LEU A 185 14.59 -8.47 16.56
C LEU A 185 15.47 -7.59 15.69
N SER A 186 15.78 -6.36 16.10
CA SER A 186 16.68 -5.49 15.35
C SER A 186 18.10 -6.06 15.24
N GLY A 187 18.60 -6.71 16.29
CA GLY A 187 19.89 -7.40 16.24
C GLY A 187 19.90 -8.52 15.19
N LYS A 188 18.86 -9.36 15.16
CA LYS A 188 18.71 -10.43 14.15
C LYS A 188 18.64 -9.85 12.74
N VAL A 189 17.84 -8.81 12.52
CA VAL A 189 17.73 -8.13 11.23
C VAL A 189 19.08 -7.58 10.78
N TYR A 190 19.82 -6.93 11.68
CA TYR A 190 21.14 -6.38 11.36
C TYR A 190 22.14 -7.49 10.95
N GLU A 191 22.18 -8.60 11.69
CA GLU A 191 23.05 -9.73 11.38
C GLU A 191 22.71 -10.37 10.03
N GLU A 192 21.42 -10.63 9.79
CA GLU A 192 20.95 -11.22 8.54
C GLU A 192 21.18 -10.28 7.35
N ALA A 193 20.89 -8.99 7.50
CA ALA A 193 21.21 -8.00 6.48
C ALA A 193 22.72 -7.98 6.21
N GLY A 194 23.54 -7.98 7.26
CA GLY A 194 25.00 -8.03 7.15
C GLY A 194 25.49 -9.21 6.32
N MET A 195 24.95 -10.41 6.55
CA MET A 195 25.27 -11.60 5.74
C MET A 195 24.95 -11.39 4.26
N MET A 196 23.74 -10.89 3.94
CA MET A 196 23.31 -10.66 2.56
C MET A 196 24.19 -9.63 1.84
N LEU A 197 24.56 -8.55 2.56
CA LEU A 197 25.39 -7.47 2.03
C LEU A 197 26.84 -7.93 1.82
N GLU A 198 27.41 -8.71 2.74
CA GLU A 198 28.76 -9.27 2.58
C GLU A 198 28.82 -10.29 1.45
N GLU A 199 27.82 -11.17 1.32
CA GLU A 199 27.74 -12.08 0.17
C GLU A 199 27.69 -11.32 -1.16
N TRP A 200 26.89 -10.25 -1.23
CA TRP A 200 26.84 -9.42 -2.43
C TRP A 200 28.18 -8.76 -2.73
N LYS A 201 28.87 -8.22 -1.71
CA LYS A 201 30.20 -7.62 -1.84
C LYS A 201 31.22 -8.61 -2.38
N GLU A 202 31.21 -9.85 -1.89
CA GLU A 202 32.17 -10.86 -2.33
C GLU A 202 31.93 -11.27 -3.79
N ARG A 203 30.66 -11.47 -4.19
CA ARG A 203 30.28 -11.71 -5.60
C ARG A 203 30.67 -10.54 -6.51
N ASN A 204 30.62 -9.32 -6.00
CA ASN A 204 30.84 -8.08 -6.75
C ASN A 204 32.17 -7.39 -6.45
N ARG A 205 33.16 -8.11 -5.90
CA ARG A 205 34.44 -7.54 -5.44
C ARG A 205 35.18 -6.71 -6.49
N LYS A 206 34.99 -7.02 -7.78
CA LYS A 206 35.57 -6.27 -8.91
C LYS A 206 35.10 -4.82 -9.01
N LEU A 207 33.95 -4.48 -8.42
CA LEU A 207 33.43 -3.11 -8.39
C LEU A 207 34.22 -2.22 -7.42
N GLY A 208 34.94 -2.81 -6.46
CA GLY A 208 35.61 -2.05 -5.40
C GLY A 208 34.63 -1.23 -4.54
N ALA A 209 33.37 -1.63 -4.50
CA ALA A 209 32.32 -0.97 -3.73
C ALA A 209 32.29 -1.51 -2.30
N GLY A 210 32.33 -0.61 -1.33
CA GLY A 210 31.95 -0.86 0.05
C GLY A 210 30.45 -0.63 0.26
N LEU A 211 29.93 -1.10 1.40
CA LEU A 211 28.56 -0.85 1.83
C LEU A 211 28.58 -0.38 3.27
N LEU A 212 27.96 0.77 3.55
CA LEU A 212 27.67 1.23 4.90
C LEU A 212 26.19 0.96 5.19
N TYR A 213 25.89 0.33 6.33
CA TYR A 213 24.52 0.00 6.67
C TYR A 213 24.25 0.02 8.18
N GLY A 214 22.97 0.16 8.51
CA GLY A 214 22.44 0.06 9.86
C GLY A 214 21.08 0.74 9.96
N PHE A 215 20.57 0.89 11.18
CA PHE A 215 19.27 1.50 11.41
C PHE A 215 19.36 3.01 11.57
N GLY A 216 18.54 3.73 10.79
CA GLY A 216 18.15 5.10 11.05
C GLY A 216 16.83 5.13 11.82
N GLU A 217 16.78 5.87 12.92
CA GLU A 217 15.56 6.05 13.73
C GLU A 217 15.01 7.46 13.55
N TYR A 218 13.71 7.55 13.26
CA TYR A 218 13.01 8.79 13.00
C TYR A 218 11.76 8.86 13.90
N TYR A 219 11.55 10.03 14.53
CA TYR A 219 10.44 10.28 15.45
C TYR A 219 9.56 11.39 14.89
N GLY A 220 8.25 11.19 14.89
CA GLY A 220 7.23 12.00 14.19
C GLY A 220 7.39 13.52 14.35
N SER A 221 7.62 13.98 15.58
CA SER A 221 7.79 15.40 15.95
C SER A 221 9.12 16.03 15.49
N LEU A 222 10.10 15.21 15.12
CA LEU A 222 11.45 15.61 14.70
C LEU A 222 11.74 15.30 13.22
N ILE A 223 10.71 14.91 12.45
CA ILE A 223 10.81 14.62 11.01
C ILE A 223 10.94 15.93 10.23
N ASP A 224 12.18 16.32 9.89
CA ASP A 224 12.49 17.43 8.98
C ASP A 224 11.93 17.20 7.55
N PRO A 225 10.91 17.98 7.13
CA PRO A 225 10.31 17.85 5.79
C PRO A 225 11.29 18.13 4.63
N GLY A 226 12.44 18.76 4.92
CA GLY A 226 13.49 19.10 3.96
C GLY A 226 14.48 17.98 3.64
N ALA A 227 14.58 16.94 4.49
CA ALA A 227 15.49 15.83 4.26
C ALA A 227 14.97 14.91 3.14
N GLU A 228 15.71 14.84 2.02
CA GLU A 228 15.37 14.02 0.85
C GLU A 228 15.11 12.54 1.21
N MET A 229 15.80 12.06 2.23
CA MET A 229 15.71 10.73 2.83
C MET A 229 14.32 10.43 3.42
N GLN A 230 13.66 11.45 3.96
CA GLN A 230 12.34 11.35 4.62
C GLN A 230 11.18 11.52 3.61
N ARG A 231 11.45 12.07 2.40
CA ARG A 231 10.48 12.10 1.30
C ARG A 231 10.20 10.72 0.71
N MET A 232 11.17 9.80 0.75
CA MET A 232 10.97 8.41 0.28
C MET A 232 10.10 7.60 1.25
N ILE A 233 10.18 7.88 2.56
CA ILE A 233 9.27 7.31 3.58
C ILE A 233 7.83 7.83 3.37
N ARG A 234 7.67 9.10 2.94
CA ARG A 234 6.37 9.75 2.65
C ARG A 234 5.70 9.35 1.33
N ALA A 235 6.36 8.58 0.47
CA ALA A 235 5.77 8.17 -0.81
C ALA A 235 4.62 7.14 -0.63
N GLY A 236 4.50 6.53 0.55
CA GLY A 236 3.27 5.88 1.03
C GLY A 236 2.45 6.89 1.83
N GLU A 237 1.17 7.09 1.47
CA GLU A 237 0.37 8.27 1.80
C GLU A 237 0.08 8.55 3.29
N GLU A 238 0.54 7.72 4.26
CA GLU A 238 0.40 8.00 5.70
C GLU A 238 1.68 7.62 6.45
N LEU A 239 2.31 8.62 7.09
CA LEU A 239 3.46 8.40 7.95
C LEU A 239 3.05 7.57 9.18
N PRO A 240 3.94 6.72 9.71
CA PRO A 240 3.85 6.23 11.08
C PRO A 240 3.71 7.42 12.03
N GLU A 241 2.75 7.38 12.96
CA GLU A 241 2.35 8.57 13.74
C GLU A 241 3.54 9.13 14.57
N ASP A 242 4.32 8.26 15.21
CA ASP A 242 5.34 8.70 16.18
C ASP A 242 6.75 8.14 15.98
N TYR A 243 6.91 6.97 15.35
CA TYR A 243 8.22 6.30 15.24
C TYR A 243 8.35 5.44 13.99
N VAL A 244 9.49 5.54 13.32
CA VAL A 244 9.93 4.60 12.28
C VAL A 244 11.43 4.34 12.37
N SER A 245 11.79 3.07 12.34
CA SER A 245 13.15 2.61 12.12
C SER A 245 13.25 2.00 10.73
N VAL A 246 14.18 2.53 9.94
CA VAL A 246 14.51 2.07 8.61
C VAL A 246 15.88 1.42 8.60
N LEU A 247 16.03 0.34 7.86
CA LEU A 247 17.34 -0.19 7.50
C LEU A 247 17.85 0.62 6.30
N GLU A 248 18.96 1.31 6.50
CA GLU A 248 19.61 2.09 5.47
C GLU A 248 20.86 1.36 4.99
N VAL A 249 21.05 1.32 3.67
CA VAL A 249 22.27 0.77 3.05
C VAL A 249 22.76 1.75 2.00
N TYR A 250 24.01 2.16 2.10
CA TYR A 250 24.68 3.11 1.23
C TYR A 250 25.81 2.43 0.47
N VAL A 251 25.90 2.72 -0.83
CA VAL A 251 27.06 2.32 -1.63
C VAL A 251 28.20 3.29 -1.37
N GLN A 252 29.37 2.76 -1.00
CA GLN A 252 30.57 3.51 -0.75
C GLN A 252 31.71 3.11 -1.68
N LYS A 253 32.65 4.03 -1.88
CA LYS A 253 33.95 3.75 -2.49
C LYS A 253 35.02 4.53 -1.74
N ASP A 254 36.05 3.82 -1.27
CA ASP A 254 37.16 4.42 -0.51
C ASP A 254 36.67 5.29 0.68
N GLY A 255 35.64 4.83 1.38
CA GLY A 255 35.03 5.52 2.53
C GLY A 255 34.12 6.70 2.17
N SER A 256 33.96 7.03 0.89
CA SER A 256 33.10 8.11 0.41
C SER A 256 31.82 7.60 -0.23
N MET A 257 30.76 8.39 -0.18
CA MET A 257 29.44 8.02 -0.70
C MET A 257 29.39 8.11 -2.23
N VAL A 258 28.58 7.24 -2.85
CA VAL A 258 28.47 7.14 -4.31
C VAL A 258 27.15 7.75 -4.79
N SER A 259 27.24 8.75 -5.68
CA SER A 259 26.09 9.41 -6.30
C SER A 259 26.09 9.18 -7.82
N ASP A 260 24.91 9.11 -8.44
CA ASP A 260 24.81 9.05 -9.90
C ASP A 260 25.14 10.40 -10.56
N ARG A 261 25.12 10.48 -11.90
CA ARG A 261 25.38 11.72 -12.65
C ARG A 261 24.38 12.84 -12.38
N ARG A 262 23.23 12.55 -11.77
CA ARG A 262 22.20 13.51 -11.39
C ARG A 262 22.35 13.97 -9.94
N GLY A 263 23.41 13.54 -9.25
CA GLY A 263 23.64 13.82 -7.83
C GLY A 263 22.77 12.97 -6.91
N LYS A 264 22.11 11.92 -7.42
CA LYS A 264 21.28 11.06 -6.58
C LYS A 264 22.15 10.02 -5.89
N LEU A 265 22.16 10.05 -4.57
CA LEU A 265 22.85 9.09 -3.72
C LEU A 265 22.38 7.66 -4.00
N GLN A 266 23.31 6.73 -4.15
CA GLN A 266 23.02 5.31 -4.31
C GLN A 266 22.83 4.68 -2.93
N CYS A 267 21.59 4.73 -2.47
CA CYS A 267 21.18 4.16 -1.20
C CYS A 267 19.84 3.42 -1.32
N VAL A 268 19.57 2.56 -0.36
CA VAL A 268 18.26 1.98 -0.11
C VAL A 268 17.86 2.24 1.33
N ILE A 269 16.57 2.53 1.51
CA ILE A 269 15.96 2.81 2.80
C ILE A 269 14.73 1.91 2.87
N CYS A 270 14.71 1.00 3.84
CA CYS A 270 13.65 0.02 3.99
C CYS A 270 13.04 0.14 5.39
N PRO A 271 11.76 0.53 5.55
CA PRO A 271 11.09 0.49 6.85
C PRO A 271 11.06 -0.93 7.41
N VAL A 272 11.59 -1.10 8.62
CA VAL A 272 11.65 -2.40 9.31
C VAL A 272 10.74 -2.40 10.54
N PHE A 273 10.81 -1.36 11.36
CA PHE A 273 9.98 -1.25 12.56
C PHE A 273 9.28 0.11 12.59
N TYR A 274 8.03 0.17 13.04
CA TYR A 274 7.33 1.44 13.16
C TYR A 274 6.14 1.37 14.12
N LYS A 275 5.73 2.53 14.63
CA LYS A 275 4.50 2.72 15.40
C LYS A 275 3.40 3.25 14.50
N ARG A 276 2.24 2.62 14.56
CA ARG A 276 1.03 3.23 13.99
C ARG A 276 -0.17 2.97 14.88
N LYS A 277 -1.15 3.85 14.75
CA LYS A 277 -2.46 3.67 15.34
C LYS A 277 -3.18 2.50 14.67
N ALA A 278 -3.60 1.53 15.47
CA ALA A 278 -4.36 0.39 15.01
C ALA A 278 -5.77 0.84 14.60
N MET A 279 -6.28 0.32 13.49
CA MET A 279 -7.63 0.58 12.99
C MET A 279 -8.70 -0.29 13.70
N THR A 280 -8.56 -0.46 15.01
CA THR A 280 -9.51 -1.17 15.87
C THR A 280 -10.53 -0.21 16.48
N LYS A 281 -11.46 -0.73 17.31
CA LYS A 281 -12.40 0.10 18.09
C LYS A 281 -11.65 1.00 19.10
N GLU A 282 -10.60 0.45 19.72
CA GLU A 282 -9.83 1.08 20.80
C GLU A 282 -8.74 2.02 20.29
N GLU A 283 -8.36 1.92 19.02
CA GLU A 283 -7.46 2.90 18.38
C GLU A 283 -6.08 2.99 19.07
N GLU A 284 -5.60 1.87 19.61
CA GLU A 284 -4.31 1.77 20.31
C GLU A 284 -3.11 1.99 19.38
N ILE A 285 -2.03 2.58 19.89
CA ILE A 285 -0.76 2.64 19.18
C ILE A 285 -0.02 1.32 19.37
N ARG A 286 0.34 0.66 18.27
CA ARG A 286 1.05 -0.62 18.27
C ARG A 286 2.36 -0.54 17.50
N PHE A 287 3.31 -1.39 17.88
CA PHE A 287 4.54 -1.60 17.11
C PHE A 287 4.34 -2.69 16.07
N TYR A 288 4.90 -2.45 14.91
CA TYR A 288 4.87 -3.36 13.78
C TYR A 288 6.28 -3.65 13.28
N TYR A 289 6.50 -4.90 12.90
CA TYR A 289 7.69 -5.40 12.22
C TYR A 289 7.33 -5.75 10.77
N ASN A 290 8.00 -5.12 9.80
CA ASN A 290 7.83 -5.42 8.38
C ASN A 290 8.72 -6.58 7.96
N THR A 291 8.18 -7.79 7.89
CA THR A 291 8.87 -9.03 7.50
C THR A 291 9.38 -9.05 6.05
N GLU A 292 8.90 -8.17 5.17
CA GLU A 292 9.30 -8.12 3.76
C GLU A 292 10.62 -7.41 3.49
N TRP A 293 11.25 -6.83 4.52
CA TRP A 293 12.52 -6.12 4.38
C TRP A 293 13.59 -6.97 3.68
N LYS A 294 13.63 -8.29 3.93
CA LYS A 294 14.60 -9.22 3.32
C LYS A 294 14.48 -9.22 1.80
N LYS A 295 13.28 -9.51 1.31
CA LYS A 295 12.99 -9.55 -0.14
C LYS A 295 13.31 -8.21 -0.80
N TYR A 296 12.96 -7.12 -0.14
CA TYR A 296 13.26 -5.78 -0.64
C TYR A 296 14.76 -5.53 -0.78
N ILE A 297 15.57 -5.93 0.20
CA ILE A 297 17.03 -5.85 0.12
C ILE A 297 17.57 -6.75 -0.99
N GLU A 298 17.08 -7.98 -1.15
CA GLU A 298 17.48 -8.88 -2.25
C GLU A 298 17.24 -8.26 -3.63
N ASP A 299 16.04 -7.71 -3.84
CA ASP A 299 15.64 -7.08 -5.10
C ASP A 299 16.54 -5.88 -5.43
N VAL A 300 16.88 -5.08 -4.42
CA VAL A 300 17.78 -3.93 -4.57
C VAL A 300 19.22 -4.37 -4.87
N LEU A 301 19.74 -5.39 -4.18
CA LEU A 301 21.07 -5.92 -4.42
C LEU A 301 21.19 -6.48 -5.85
N ALA A 302 20.16 -7.20 -6.31
CA ALA A 302 20.07 -7.68 -7.69
C ALA A 302 19.91 -6.56 -8.72
N TYR A 303 19.28 -5.45 -8.35
CA TYR A 303 19.26 -4.23 -9.15
C TYR A 303 20.66 -3.61 -9.25
N TRP A 304 21.34 -3.40 -8.12
CA TRP A 304 22.68 -2.81 -8.09
C TRP A 304 23.73 -3.62 -8.85
N GLU A 305 23.67 -4.94 -8.77
CA GLU A 305 24.55 -5.84 -9.54
C GLU A 305 24.42 -5.59 -11.06
N ARG A 306 23.21 -5.28 -11.54
CA ARG A 306 22.98 -4.97 -12.96
C ARG A 306 23.26 -3.51 -13.31
N TYR A 307 23.05 -2.60 -12.36
CA TYR A 307 23.07 -1.15 -12.57
C TYR A 307 24.48 -0.55 -12.42
N LEU A 308 25.17 -0.84 -11.30
CA LEU A 308 26.46 -0.22 -10.97
C LEU A 308 27.55 -0.45 -12.03
N PRO A 309 27.71 -1.63 -12.66
CA PRO A 309 28.77 -1.82 -13.64
C PRO A 309 28.59 -1.00 -14.94
N LYS A 310 27.35 -0.57 -15.24
CA LYS A 310 26.98 0.02 -16.53
C LYS A 310 26.96 1.55 -16.52
N HIS A 311 27.13 2.16 -15.35
CA HIS A 311 26.94 3.60 -15.17
C HIS A 311 28.19 4.25 -14.58
N LYS A 312 28.35 5.55 -14.83
CA LYS A 312 29.42 6.34 -14.17
C LYS A 312 28.83 7.03 -12.97
N PHE A 313 29.60 7.02 -11.88
CA PHE A 313 29.22 7.61 -10.61
C PHE A 313 30.21 8.69 -10.21
N MET A 314 29.75 9.60 -9.36
CA MET A 314 30.56 10.58 -8.66
C MET A 314 30.77 10.08 -7.24
N VAL A 315 31.97 10.34 -6.70
CA VAL A 315 32.31 10.03 -5.32
C VAL A 315 32.24 11.35 -4.56
N GLU A 316 31.32 11.43 -3.61
CA GLU A 316 31.08 12.63 -2.81
C GLU A 316 31.56 12.39 -1.39
N GLN A 317 32.31 13.35 -0.83
CA GLN A 317 32.63 13.38 0.59
C GLN A 317 31.38 13.86 1.35
N THR A 318 30.37 13.01 1.39
CA THR A 318 29.15 13.23 2.14
C THR A 318 29.20 12.35 3.37
N GLU A 319 29.32 12.98 4.54
CA GLU A 319 29.18 12.30 5.83
C GLU A 319 27.71 12.28 6.22
N LEU A 320 27.25 11.15 6.79
CA LEU A 320 25.93 11.10 7.40
C LEU A 320 25.99 11.99 8.66
N GLY A 321 25.04 12.91 8.79
CA GLY A 321 24.91 13.77 9.98
C GLY A 321 24.44 13.02 11.23
N TYR A 322 24.34 11.69 11.18
CA TYR A 322 23.86 10.82 12.24
C TYR A 322 24.53 9.43 12.15
N GLU A 323 24.53 8.71 13.26
CA GLU A 323 25.10 7.36 13.35
C GLU A 323 24.04 6.30 13.02
N LEU A 324 24.38 5.37 12.12
CA LEU A 324 23.58 4.18 11.87
C LEU A 324 23.78 3.16 12.98
N LYS A 325 22.66 2.75 13.60
CA LYS A 325 22.70 1.85 14.76
C LYS A 325 22.72 0.39 14.31
N LYS A 326 23.50 -0.43 15.01
CA LYS A 326 23.49 -1.90 14.80
C LYS A 326 22.36 -2.62 15.54
N LYS A 327 21.84 -1.97 16.59
CA LYS A 327 20.81 -2.51 17.48
C LYS A 327 19.95 -1.37 17.99
N LEU A 328 18.65 -1.57 17.97
CA LEU A 328 17.68 -0.63 18.53
C LEU A 328 17.58 -0.83 20.05
N ARG A 329 17.13 0.21 20.76
CA ARG A 329 16.91 0.16 22.21
C ARG A 329 15.40 0.10 22.46
N SER A 330 14.95 -0.65 23.46
CA SER A 330 13.58 -0.58 23.96
C SER A 330 13.41 0.65 24.87
N GLY A 331 12.22 1.24 24.88
CA GLY A 331 12.02 2.60 25.39
C GLY A 331 11.10 2.78 26.59
N GLU A 332 11.63 2.63 27.82
CA GLU A 332 11.42 3.67 28.85
C GLU A 332 12.46 4.80 28.71
N LYS A 333 13.63 4.53 28.10
CA LYS A 333 14.70 5.54 27.89
C LYS A 333 14.67 6.24 26.52
N LEU A 334 13.71 5.92 25.66
CA LEU A 334 13.47 6.69 24.43
C LEU A 334 12.95 8.10 24.76
N TRP A 335 12.21 8.24 25.86
CA TRP A 335 11.51 9.47 26.27
C TRP A 335 12.31 10.38 27.21
N ASP A 336 13.34 9.86 27.90
CA ASP A 336 14.11 10.66 28.87
C ASP A 336 15.12 11.63 28.23
N ARG A 337 15.35 11.55 26.91
CA ARG A 337 16.13 12.58 26.19
C ARG A 337 15.34 13.83 25.86
N GLU A 338 14.01 13.78 25.90
CA GLU A 338 13.15 14.96 25.70
C GLU A 338 13.02 15.84 26.96
N ARG A 339 13.61 15.44 28.10
CA ARG A 339 13.63 16.26 29.34
C ARG A 339 14.95 16.95 29.66
N ILE A 340 15.99 16.83 28.82
CA ILE A 340 17.32 17.42 29.08
C ILE A 340 17.68 18.54 28.07
N SER A 341 16.74 18.99 27.25
CA SER A 341 16.98 20.13 26.35
C SER A 341 15.77 21.06 26.24
N ASP A 342 15.23 21.46 27.39
CA ASP A 342 14.52 22.73 27.56
C ASP A 342 15.38 23.68 28.41
#